data_AF-A0A4Y9U5Q7-F1
#
_entry.id   AF-A0A4Y9U5Q7-F1
#
_cell.length_a   1.000
_cell.length_b   1.000
_cell.length_c   1.000
_cell.angle_alpha   90.00
_cell.angle_beta   90.00
_cell.angle_gamma   90.00
#
_symmetry.space_group_name_H-M   'P 1'
#
loop_
_entity.id
_entity.type
_entity.pdbx_description
1 polymer ?
#
loop_
_entity_poly.entity_id
_entity_poly.type
_entity_poly.pdbx_seq_one_letter_code
_entity_poly.pdbx_strand_id
1 'polypeptide(L)' 'MRQRAEEVRAEAIATDLAELGRLRHYLIFGRKDRRADREKLMSAIDDYVGEMTGDRTALHAKNHKCG' A
#
# COMPACT_ATOMS: atom_id res chain seq x y z
N MET A 1 24.68 8.76 15.16
CA MET A 1 24.42 9.21 13.77
C MET A 1 23.62 8.19 12.94
N ARG A 2 23.90 6.87 13.01
CA ARG A 2 23.17 5.86 12.20
C ARG A 2 21.70 5.62 12.60
N GLN A 3 21.39 5.53 13.89
CA GLN A 3 20.00 5.27 14.37
C GLN A 3 18.99 6.33 13.91
N ARG A 4 19.31 7.62 14.02
CA ARG A 4 18.41 8.70 13.58
C ARG A 4 18.11 8.66 12.08
N ALA A 5 19.06 8.23 11.26
CA ALA A 5 18.85 8.11 9.82
C ALA A 5 17.93 6.93 9.47
N GLU A 6 17.93 5.88 10.30
CA GLU A 6 17.07 4.71 10.15
C GLU A 6 15.65 5.00 10.63
N GLU A 7 15.49 5.75 11.73
CA GLU A 7 14.20 6.25 12.21
C GLU A 7 13.52 7.16 11.19
N VAL A 8 14.25 8.11 10.59
CA VAL A 8 13.72 8.99 9.54
C VAL A 8 13.29 8.20 8.30
N ARG A 9 14.04 7.15 7.93
CA ARG A 9 13.64 6.25 6.83
C ARG A 9 12.38 5.46 7.19
N ALA A 10 12.28 4.95 8.42
CA ALA A 10 11.11 4.22 8.87
C ALA A 10 9.84 5.11 8.88
N GLU A 11 9.97 6.37 9.30
CA GLU A 11 8.87 7.34 9.31
C GLU A 11 8.41 7.72 7.89
N ALA A 12 9.37 7.88 6.96
CA ALA A 12 9.07 8.09 5.54
C ALA A 12 8.32 6.89 4.95
N ILE A 13 8.82 5.67 5.18
CA ILE A 13 8.17 4.43 4.73
C ILE A 13 6.77 4.28 5.32
N ALA A 14 6.57 4.61 6.60
CA ALA A 14 5.25 4.55 7.24
C ALA A 14 4.26 5.54 6.61
N THR A 15 4.73 6.75 6.27
CA THR A 15 3.93 7.77 5.59
C THR A 15 3.51 7.30 4.19
N ASP A 16 4.47 6.79 3.41
CA ASP A 16 4.23 6.28 2.06
C ASP A 16 3.23 5.11 2.08
N LEU A 17 3.39 4.17 3.01
CA LEU A 17 2.45 3.05 3.18
C LEU A 17 1.04 3.51 3.52
N ALA A 18 0.89 4.55 4.35
CA ALA A 18 -0.42 5.10 4.69
C ALA A 18 -1.10 5.75 3.47
N GLU A 19 -0.34 6.43 2.61
CA GLU A 19 -0.85 7.03 1.36
C GLU A 19 -1.25 5.96 0.35
N LEU A 20 -0.38 4.97 0.12
CA LEU A 20 -0.64 3.86 -0.78
C LEU A 20 -1.86 3.04 -0.32
N GLY A 21 -2.02 2.85 1.00
CA GLY A 21 -3.19 2.22 1.59
C GLY A 21 -4.48 2.97 1.27
N ARG A 22 -4.49 4.31 1.41
CA ARG A 22 -5.63 5.16 1.04
C ARG A 22 -5.94 5.08 -0.45
N LEU A 23 -4.92 5.13 -1.31
CA LEU A 23 -5.09 5.03 -2.75
C LEU A 23 -5.66 3.67 -3.17
N ARG A 24 -5.12 2.58 -2.61
CA ARG A 24 -5.61 1.22 -2.84
C ARG A 24 -7.06 1.07 -2.38
N HIS A 25 -7.41 1.61 -1.21
CA HIS A 25 -8.79 1.64 -0.72
C HIS A 25 -9.72 2.40 -1.68
N TYR A 26 -9.30 3.57 -2.17
CA TYR A 26 -10.06 4.34 -3.16
C TYR A 26 -10.29 3.56 -4.46
N LEU A 27 -9.28 2.84 -4.96
CA LEU A 27 -9.41 1.99 -6.14
C LEU A 27 -10.36 0.79 -5.95
N ILE A 28 -10.53 0.32 -4.71
CA ILE A 28 -11.45 -0.78 -4.39
C ILE A 28 -12.88 -0.27 -4.16
N PHE A 29 -13.04 0.78 -3.35
CA PHE A 29 -14.35 1.20 -2.83
C PHE A 29 -14.82 2.57 -3.33
N GLY A 30 -13.89 3.47 -3.64
CA GLY A 30 -14.20 4.86 -3.99
C GLY A 30 -14.45 5.12 -5.48
N ARG A 31 -13.98 4.23 -6.36
CA ARG A 31 -14.10 4.41 -7.81
C ARG A 31 -15.36 3.71 -8.35
N LYS A 32 -16.33 4.51 -8.83
CA LYS A 32 -17.56 4.00 -9.48
C LYS A 32 -17.35 3.48 -10.90
N ASP A 33 -16.29 3.91 -11.58
CA ASP A 33 -15.97 3.45 -12.92
C ASP A 33 -15.13 2.17 -12.89
N ARG A 34 -15.66 1.06 -13.44
CA ARG A 34 -14.93 -0.17 -13.75
C ARG A 34 -14.00 0.02 -14.97
N ARG A 35 -13.09 0.99 -14.93
CA ARG A 35 -12.07 1.14 -15.98
C ARG A 35 -11.06 0.00 -15.89
N ALA A 36 -10.62 -0.47 -17.05
CA ALA A 36 -9.66 -1.57 -17.23
C ALA A 36 -8.35 -1.40 -16.43
N ASP A 37 -8.01 -0.17 -16.02
CA ASP A 37 -6.74 0.12 -15.32
C ASP A 37 -6.76 -0.15 -13.82
N ARG A 38 -7.92 -0.47 -13.21
CA ARG A 38 -8.01 -0.67 -11.75
C ARG A 38 -7.02 -1.75 -11.27
N GLU A 39 -7.02 -2.90 -11.91
CA GLU A 39 -6.16 -4.03 -11.53
C GLU A 39 -4.68 -3.70 -11.77
N LYS A 40 -4.36 -3.04 -12.88
CA LYS A 40 -3.00 -2.57 -13.18
C LYS A 40 -2.48 -1.61 -12.11
N LEU A 41 -3.31 -0.66 -11.67
CA LEU A 41 -2.95 0.30 -10.62
C LEU A 41 -2.82 -0.38 -9.25
N MET A 42 -3.71 -1.31 -8.90
CA MET A 42 -3.55 -2.09 -7.65
C MET A 42 -2.28 -2.93 -7.67
N SER A 43 -1.95 -3.59 -8.79
CA SER A 43 -0.71 -4.35 -8.92
C SER A 43 0.52 -3.47 -8.73
N ALA A 44 0.55 -2.29 -9.37
CA ALA A 44 1.67 -1.37 -9.26
C ALA A 44 1.86 -0.86 -7.81
N ILE A 45 0.76 -0.62 -7.08
CA ILE A 45 0.83 -0.30 -5.65
C ILE A 45 1.43 -1.48 -4.87
N ASP A 46 0.93 -2.69 -5.09
CA ASP A 46 1.42 -3.88 -4.39
C ASP A 46 2.90 -4.17 -4.72
N ASP A 47 3.35 -3.95 -5.96
CA ASP A 47 4.76 -4.05 -6.38
C ASP A 47 5.65 -3.06 -5.62
N TYR A 48 5.28 -1.78 -5.60
CA TYR A 48 6.05 -0.74 -4.93
C TYR A 48 6.11 -0.95 -3.41
N VAL A 49 5.02 -1.42 -2.80
CA VAL A 49 5.00 -1.84 -1.39
C VAL A 49 5.99 -2.98 -1.15
N GLY A 50 6.02 -3.98 -2.04
CA GLY A 50 6.98 -5.08 -1.97
C GLY A 50 8.43 -4.62 -2.08
N GLU A 51 8.74 -3.64 -2.93
CA GLU A 51 10.08 -3.05 -3.03
C GLU A 51 10.51 -2.34 -1.73
N MET A 52 9.58 -1.67 -1.04
CA MET A 52 9.88 -0.95 0.20
C MET A 52 9.94 -1.85 1.44
N THR A 53 9.07 -2.86 1.53
CA THR A 53 8.86 -3.64 2.76
C THR A 53 9.31 -5.09 2.67
N GLY A 54 9.56 -5.60 1.46
CA GLY A 54 9.74 -7.03 1.19
C GLY A 54 8.43 -7.83 1.18
N ASP A 55 7.28 -7.19 1.40
CA ASP A 55 5.96 -7.83 1.45
C ASP A 55 4.95 -7.09 0.56
N ARG A 56 4.70 -7.62 -0.64
CA ARG A 56 3.68 -7.09 -1.58
C ARG A 56 2.26 -7.08 -0.98
N THR A 57 2.02 -7.89 0.05
CA THR A 57 0.70 -8.02 0.68
C THR A 57 0.53 -7.12 1.90
N ALA A 58 1.49 -6.27 2.23
CA ALA A 58 1.43 -5.45 3.43
C ALA A 58 0.20 -4.51 3.50
N LEU A 59 -0.39 -4.16 2.35
CA LEU A 59 -1.63 -3.37 2.24
C LEU A 59 -2.90 -4.20 2.00
N HIS A 60 -2.79 -5.52 1.93
CA HIS A 60 -3.94 -6.38 1.82
C HIS A 60 -4.66 -6.36 3.16
N ALA A 61 -5.96 -6.09 3.14
CA ALA A 61 -6.75 -6.24 4.35
C ALA A 61 -6.57 -7.68 4.84
N LYS A 62 -6.08 -7.84 6.08
CA LYS A 62 -6.15 -9.13 6.77
C LYS A 62 -7.64 -9.42 6.90
N ASN A 63 -8.17 -10.22 5.98
CA ASN A 63 -9.59 -10.54 5.94
C ASN A 63 -10.04 -10.93 7.34
N HIS A 64 -10.86 -10.07 7.94
CA HIS A 64 -11.72 -10.47 9.02
C HIS A 64 -12.50 -11.67 8.49
N LYS A 65 -12.48 -12.79 9.23
CA LYS A 65 -13.25 -13.99 8.90
C LYS A 65 -14.66 -13.56 8.51
N CYS A 66 -15.06 -13.76 7.25
CA CYS A 66 -16.46 -13.76 6.89
C CYS A 66 -17.07 -14.99 7.59
N GLY A 67 -17.97 -14.72 8.54
CA GLY A 67 -18.97 -15.71 8.99
C GLY A 67 -20.08 -15.85 7.96
#